data_AF-A0A355RDD0-F1
#
_entry.id   AF-A0A355RDD0-F1
#
_cell.length_a   1.000
_cell.length_b   1.000
_cell.length_c   1.000
_cell.angle_alpha   90.00
_cell.angle_beta   90.00
_cell.angle_gamma   90.00
#
_symmetry.space_group_name_H-M   'P 1'
#
loop_
_entity.id
_entity.type
_entity.pdbx_description
1 polymer ?
#
loop_
_entity_poly.entity_id
_entity_poly.type
_entity_poly.pdbx_seq_one_letter_code
_entity_poly.pdbx_strand_id
1 'polypeptide(L)'
;MDGKINVEQAFSLNVDQMRPKSTGYVRLNRNAIHDKPEISYNYLEHHEDVKEMVEAVKIARELVSQEAFDEFRGLELCPGNDVKTNSEIKNMLRHRLETAYHPSCT
;
A
#
# COMPACT_ATOMS: atom_id res chain seq x y z
N MET A 1 -2.82 -6.29 28.40
CA MET A 1 -1.60 -5.84 27.70
C MET A 1 -0.81 -5.01 28.70
N ASP A 2 0.32 -5.54 29.18
CA ASP A 2 0.98 -5.07 30.42
C ASP A 2 1.82 -3.80 30.27
N GLY A 3 1.51 -2.94 29.28
CA GLY A 3 2.16 -1.64 29.09
C GLY A 3 3.66 -1.68 28.75
N LYS A 4 4.24 -2.86 28.51
CA LYS A 4 5.64 -3.00 28.12
C LYS A 4 5.79 -2.80 26.61
N ILE A 5 6.65 -1.86 26.22
CA ILE A 5 7.07 -1.64 24.85
C ILE A 5 8.18 -2.65 24.54
N ASN A 6 7.97 -3.46 23.50
CA ASN A 6 9.01 -4.33 22.94
C ASN A 6 9.57 -3.66 21.69
N VAL A 7 10.90 -3.58 21.61
CA VAL A 7 11.60 -3.03 20.45
C VAL A 7 12.20 -4.20 19.67
N GLU A 8 11.84 -4.30 18.40
CA GLU A 8 12.38 -5.29 17.47
C GLU A 8 13.08 -4.57 16.32
N GLN A 9 14.19 -5.13 15.85
CA GLN A 9 14.88 -4.63 14.67
C GLN A 9 14.13 -5.10 13.42
N ALA A 10 13.72 -4.15 12.58
CA ALA A 10 13.00 -4.42 11.35
C ALA A 10 13.33 -3.38 10.27
N PHE A 11 13.02 -3.71 9.02
CA PHE A 11 13.02 -2.78 7.91
C PHE A 11 11.70 -2.90 7.13
N SER A 12 11.36 -1.87 6.37
CA SER A 12 10.18 -1.83 5.51
C SER A 12 10.58 -1.51 4.08
N LEU A 13 9.96 -2.19 3.13
CA LEU A 13 10.04 -1.84 1.71
C LEU A 13 8.69 -1.25 1.29
N ASN A 14 8.69 0.05 0.96
CA ASN A 14 7.53 0.73 0.41
C ASN A 14 7.63 0.70 -1.12
N VAL A 15 6.54 0.33 -1.78
CA VAL A 15 6.48 0.31 -3.23
C VAL A 15 5.34 1.22 -3.68
N ASP A 16 5.68 2.19 -4.52
CA ASP A 16 4.76 3.22 -4.98
C ASP A 16 4.45 3.05 -6.47
N GLN A 17 3.17 3.22 -6.82
CA GLN A 17 2.74 3.25 -8.21
C GLN A 17 3.00 4.65 -8.81
N MET A 18 3.92 4.74 -9.77
CA MET A 18 4.36 6.03 -10.32
C MET A 18 3.37 6.67 -11.29
N ARG A 19 2.54 5.87 -11.97
CA ARG A 19 1.60 6.33 -13.01
C ARG A 19 0.26 5.60 -12.91
N PRO A 20 -0.48 5.79 -11.81
CA PRO A 20 -1.79 5.17 -11.64
C PRO A 20 -2.76 5.63 -12.74
N LYS A 21 -3.64 4.72 -13.17
CA LYS A 21 -4.73 5.02 -14.11
C LYS A 21 -6.03 5.37 -13.39
N SER A 22 -6.19 4.93 -12.14
CA SER A 22 -7.29 5.34 -11.26
C SER A 22 -7.18 6.84 -10.98
N THR A 23 -8.31 7.54 -11.09
CA THR A 23 -8.40 8.97 -10.82
C THR A 23 -9.48 9.26 -9.79
N GLY A 24 -9.28 10.34 -9.05
CA GLY A 24 -10.15 10.77 -7.98
C GLY A 24 -10.91 12.05 -8.30
N TYR A 25 -11.37 12.73 -7.25
CA TYR A 25 -11.88 14.08 -7.34
C TYR A 25 -11.69 14.82 -6.01
N VAL A 26 -11.71 16.16 -6.12
CA VAL A 26 -11.91 17.06 -4.98
C VAL A 26 -13.19 17.86 -5.24
N ARG A 27 -14.15 17.84 -4.31
CA ARG A 27 -15.44 18.50 -4.46
C ARG A 27 -15.82 19.31 -3.22
N LEU A 28 -16.57 20.39 -3.45
CA LEU A 28 -17.18 21.14 -2.36
C LEU A 28 -18.34 20.36 -1.76
N ASN A 29 -18.42 20.34 -0.43
CA ASN A 29 -19.66 19.98 0.24
C ASN A 29 -20.64 21.16 0.09
N ARG A 30 -21.63 21.00 -0.81
CA ARG A 30 -22.59 22.07 -1.15
C ARG A 30 -23.35 22.61 0.06
N ASN A 31 -23.57 21.79 1.08
CA ASN A 31 -24.34 22.17 2.26
C ASN A 31 -23.47 22.71 3.41
N ALA A 32 -22.14 22.64 3.29
CA ALA A 32 -21.20 23.09 4.32
C ALA A 32 -19.91 23.63 3.69
N ILE A 33 -20.00 24.77 3.02
CA ILE A 33 -18.90 25.34 2.22
C ILE A 33 -17.67 25.78 3.04
N HIS A 34 -17.80 25.88 4.36
CA HIS A 34 -16.69 26.19 5.28
C HIS A 34 -16.00 24.94 5.82
N ASP A 35 -16.57 23.75 5.57
CA ASP A 35 -15.95 22.49 5.96
C ASP A 35 -14.84 22.10 4.98
N LYS A 36 -14.06 21.09 5.37
CA LYS A 36 -13.07 20.46 4.48
C LYS A 36 -13.77 19.93 3.21
N PRO A 37 -13.13 20.00 2.04
CA PRO A 37 -13.69 19.44 0.82
C PRO A 37 -13.81 17.92 0.93
N GLU A 38 -14.72 17.36 0.15
CA GLU A 38 -14.77 15.94 -0.10
C GLU A 38 -13.61 15.55 -1.02
N ILE A 39 -12.83 14.56 -0.61
CA ILE A 39 -11.69 14.04 -1.38
C ILE A 39 -11.90 12.53 -1.52
N SER A 40 -11.96 12.06 -2.76
CA SER A 40 -11.90 10.63 -3.07
C SER A 40 -10.75 10.36 -4.02
N TYR A 41 -9.92 9.38 -3.69
CA TYR A 41 -8.79 8.96 -4.54
C TYR A 41 -9.16 7.84 -5.52
N ASN A 42 -10.23 7.08 -5.22
CA ASN A 42 -10.61 5.87 -5.96
C ASN A 42 -9.43 4.91 -6.20
N TYR A 43 -8.54 4.75 -5.21
CA TYR A 43 -7.39 3.85 -5.33
C TYR A 43 -7.83 2.45 -5.78
N LEU A 44 -7.08 1.87 -6.72
CA LEU A 44 -7.33 0.54 -7.28
C LEU A 44 -8.67 0.36 -8.00
N GLU A 45 -9.32 1.44 -8.44
CA GLU A 45 -10.50 1.36 -9.29
C GLU A 45 -10.15 0.77 -10.67
N HIS A 46 -9.05 1.23 -11.27
CA HIS A 46 -8.58 0.72 -12.55
C HIS A 46 -7.88 -0.63 -12.39
N HIS A 47 -8.29 -1.62 -13.20
CA HIS A 47 -7.81 -2.99 -13.09
C HIS A 47 -6.30 -3.15 -13.32
N GLU A 48 -5.69 -2.30 -14.14
CA GLU A 48 -4.23 -2.31 -14.35
C GLU A 48 -3.46 -1.86 -13.11
N ASP A 49 -3.99 -0.93 -12.30
CA ASP A 49 -3.34 -0.51 -11.06
C ASP A 49 -3.30 -1.65 -10.05
N VAL A 50 -4.39 -2.42 -9.97
CA VAL A 50 -4.44 -3.65 -9.17
C VAL A 50 -3.39 -4.63 -9.63
N LYS A 51 -3.26 -4.84 -10.94
CA LYS A 51 -2.29 -5.78 -11.51
C LYS A 51 -0.86 -5.34 -11.19
N GLU A 52 -0.53 -4.07 -11.41
CA GLU A 52 0.79 -3.51 -11.11
C GLU A 52 1.15 -3.65 -9.64
N MET A 53 0.23 -3.32 -8.72
CA MET A 53 0.51 -3.42 -7.29
C MET A 53 0.61 -4.87 -6.80
N VAL A 54 -0.12 -5.83 -7.41
CA VAL A 54 0.07 -7.25 -7.12
C VAL A 54 1.46 -7.73 -7.54
N GLU A 55 1.92 -7.34 -8.72
CA GLU A 55 3.28 -7.68 -9.19
C GLU A 55 4.36 -6.97 -8.35
N ALA A 56 4.12 -5.73 -7.93
CA ALA A 56 5.01 -4.99 -7.02
C ALA A 56 5.28 -5.76 -5.72
N VAL A 57 4.25 -6.36 -5.11
CA VAL A 57 4.41 -7.19 -3.90
C VAL A 57 5.26 -8.44 -4.18
N LYS A 58 5.11 -9.05 -5.36
CA LYS A 58 5.92 -10.22 -5.73
C LYS A 58 7.39 -9.85 -5.96
N ILE A 59 7.64 -8.74 -6.65
CA ILE A 59 8.98 -8.22 -6.90
C ILE A 59 9.65 -7.83 -5.57
N ALA A 60 8.92 -7.19 -4.66
CA ALA A 60 9.41 -6.90 -3.32
C ALA A 60 9.88 -8.16 -2.58
N ARG A 61 9.07 -9.23 -2.64
CA ARG A 61 9.43 -10.54 -2.06
C ARG A 61 10.63 -11.17 -2.75
N GLU A 62 10.69 -11.13 -4.08
CA GLU A 62 11.81 -11.65 -4.86
C GLU A 62 13.12 -10.91 -4.53
N LEU A 63 13.08 -9.59 -4.38
CA LEU A 63 14.23 -8.78 -4.00
C LEU A 63 14.74 -9.16 -2.60
N VAL A 64 13.84 -9.26 -1.62
CA VAL A 64 14.19 -9.66 -0.25
C VAL A 64 14.60 -11.14 -0.21
N SER A 65 14.17 -11.97 -1.16
CA SER A 65 14.58 -13.37 -1.28
C SER A 65 15.98 -13.57 -1.86
N GLN A 66 16.73 -12.51 -2.22
CA GLN A 66 18.13 -12.63 -2.67
C GLN A 66 19.12 -12.86 -1.51
N GLU A 67 20.25 -13.53 -1.77
CA GLU A 67 21.30 -13.85 -0.77
C GLU A 67 21.85 -12.61 -0.05
N ALA A 68 21.91 -11.47 -0.73
CA ALA A 68 22.36 -10.20 -0.13
C ALA A 68 21.49 -9.74 1.06
N PHE A 69 20.28 -10.28 1.20
CA PHE A 69 19.38 -10.00 2.31
C PHE A 69 19.43 -11.07 3.42
N ASP A 70 20.24 -12.13 3.31
CA ASP A 70 20.23 -13.25 4.29
C ASP A 70 20.48 -12.82 5.73
N GLU A 71 21.37 -11.85 5.95
CA GLU A 71 21.66 -11.32 7.29
C GLU A 71 20.54 -10.42 7.85
N PHE A 72 19.72 -9.85 6.96
CA PHE A 72 18.74 -8.83 7.32
C PHE A 72 17.30 -9.35 7.33
N ARG A 73 16.95 -10.30 6.46
CA ARG A 73 15.58 -10.76 6.26
C ARG A 73 15.15 -11.68 7.40
N GLY A 74 14.19 -11.20 8.18
CA GLY A 74 13.47 -12.00 9.16
C GLY A 74 12.15 -12.53 8.60
N LEU A 75 11.18 -12.71 9.48
CA LEU A 75 9.80 -13.02 9.10
C LEU A 75 9.18 -11.82 8.34
N GLU A 76 8.48 -12.11 7.24
CA GLU A 76 7.63 -11.10 6.60
C GLU A 76 6.47 -10.74 7.53
N LEU A 77 6.48 -9.53 8.09
CA LEU A 77 5.43 -9.07 9.02
C LEU A 77 4.14 -8.66 8.30
N CYS A 78 4.28 -8.07 7.12
CA CYS A 78 3.16 -7.62 6.29
C CYS A 78 3.55 -7.71 4.82
N PRO A 79 2.70 -8.26 3.94
CA PRO A 79 1.40 -8.88 4.23
C PRO A 79 1.47 -10.23 4.96
N GLY A 80 2.66 -10.83 5.04
CA GLY A 80 2.90 -12.09 5.74
C GLY A 80 2.89 -13.30 4.82
N ASN A 81 3.54 -14.38 5.26
CA ASN A 81 3.80 -15.58 4.46
C ASN A 81 2.53 -16.34 4.02
N ASP A 82 1.38 -16.11 4.66
CA ASP A 82 0.12 -16.76 4.32
C ASP A 82 -0.60 -16.13 3.12
N VAL A 83 -0.23 -14.90 2.74
CA VAL A 83 -0.81 -14.18 1.59
C VAL A 83 -0.01 -14.53 0.34
N LYS A 84 -0.45 -15.50 -0.47
CA LYS A 84 0.36 -16.05 -1.58
C LYS A 84 -0.22 -15.80 -2.96
N THR A 85 -1.53 -15.94 -3.10
CA THR A 85 -2.23 -15.85 -4.38
C THR A 85 -2.47 -14.41 -4.78
N ASN A 86 -2.63 -14.15 -6.08
CA ASN A 86 -2.98 -12.81 -6.59
C ASN A 86 -4.26 -12.27 -5.93
N SER A 87 -5.23 -13.13 -5.62
CA SER A 87 -6.48 -12.74 -4.97
C SER A 87 -6.26 -12.30 -3.52
N GLU A 88 -5.45 -13.05 -2.76
CA GLU A 88 -5.10 -12.70 -1.38
C GLU A 88 -4.29 -11.41 -1.34
N ILE A 89 -3.31 -11.24 -2.23
CA ILE A 89 -2.52 -10.01 -2.35
C ILE A 89 -3.43 -8.82 -2.68
N LYS A 90 -4.31 -8.97 -3.68
CA LYS A 90 -5.30 -7.94 -4.03
C LYS A 90 -6.18 -7.56 -2.84
N ASN A 91 -6.68 -8.56 -2.10
CA ASN A 91 -7.51 -8.31 -0.93
C ASN A 91 -6.72 -7.55 0.14
N MET A 92 -5.48 -7.93 0.39
CA MET A 92 -4.60 -7.22 1.32
C MET A 92 -4.36 -5.77 0.89
N LEU A 93 -4.03 -5.52 -0.38
CA LEU A 93 -3.81 -4.17 -0.91
C LEU A 93 -5.02 -3.26 -0.67
N ARG A 94 -6.25 -3.76 -0.86
CA ARG A 94 -7.47 -2.99 -0.59
C ARG A 94 -7.64 -2.54 0.86
N HIS A 95 -7.01 -3.22 1.81
CA HIS A 95 -7.13 -2.91 3.24
C HIS A 95 -5.91 -2.17 3.80
N ARG A 96 -4.77 -2.18 3.09
CA ARG A 96 -3.48 -1.71 3.63
C ARG A 96 -2.79 -0.65 2.77
N LEU A 97 -3.32 -0.31 1.60
CA LEU A 97 -2.75 0.77 0.80
C LEU A 97 -2.83 2.10 1.54
N GLU A 98 -1.75 2.85 1.39
CA GLU A 98 -1.59 4.18 1.93
C GLU A 98 -1.14 5.14 0.83
N THR A 99 -1.16 6.42 1.14
CA THR A 99 -0.72 7.47 0.23
C THR A 99 0.74 7.85 0.49
N ALA A 100 1.50 8.06 -0.57
CA ALA A 100 2.81 8.73 -0.51
C ALA A 100 2.68 10.27 -0.39
N TYR A 101 1.46 10.79 -0.19
CA TYR A 101 1.17 12.22 -0.01
C TYR A 101 1.47 13.10 -1.24
N HIS A 102 1.27 12.56 -2.46
CA HIS A 102 1.46 13.28 -3.73
C HIS A 102 0.15 13.51 -4.53
N PRO A 103 -0.94 14.08 -3.96
CA PRO A 103 -2.14 14.39 -4.73
C PRO A 103 -1.86 15.47 -5.79
N SER A 104 -2.36 15.26 -7.02
CA SER A 104 -2.21 16.20 -8.13
C SER A 104 -3.37 16.03 -9.13
N CYS A 105 -3.45 16.94 -10.10
CA CYS A 105 -4.35 16.85 -11.27
C CYS A 105 -5.86 16.80 -10.94
N THR A 106 -6.26 17.35 -9.77
CA THR A 106 -7.61 17.30 -9.14
C THR A 106 -8.81 17.26 -10.08
#